data_AF-A0AA35Q8U5-F1
#
_entry.id   AF-A0AA35Q8U5-F1
#
_cell.length_a   1.000
_cell.length_b   1.000
_cell.length_c   1.000
_cell.angle_alpha   90.00
_cell.angle_beta   90.00
_cell.angle_gamma   90.00
#
_symmetry.space_group_name_H-M   'P 1'
#
loop_
_entity.id
_entity.type
_entity.pdbx_description
1 polymer ?
#
loop_
_entity_poly.entity_id
_entity_poly.type
_entity_poly.pdbx_seq_one_letter_code
_entity_poly.pdbx_strand_id
1 'polypeptide(L)'
;MSSIPEHLQLFNPILGHGSEQSFPQFSKFPLEIRVHIFKLSLLRERFFQLWLERDDQLVGPKDRISGNRYIVNVQGRNIHSKLLRVNRDARHAALAFYRVHIPCRHEWCGRTRSVGFLYVNPERDILRIGFLPPHAGSSTPPPNVRKPCIVDFLLDTQRRDPHHIGLEKIALPTDSARQLISEDMAVDDPECRELFARAFSNVRHIFFVCLEQNERLCLPFDPAAPPMAPWQFSRSRPLLGSNSGFTRLPRDPRPVSADLQYVFPGCIMPRQYVYNWFKLLADWGCHRQDGSVEYHFLVSQFSNRANVYDAPVIKMTTEFHNERGVGQMFRSIFQTATGSTGIVDRATAAKFASSHISLRLANQPEYPDLVARLADTATLELVENTERLPKLAIGFWVFPLEALGDLPQLGVSRDDPRRSPVRTIDMSDFPPELYLAELS
;
A
#
# COMPACT_ATOMS: atom_id res chain seq x y z
N MET A 1 -29.43 20.67 10.75
CA MET A 1 -28.41 19.69 10.34
C MET A 1 -27.17 20.49 9.95
N SER A 2 -26.10 20.46 10.74
CA SER A 2 -24.86 21.15 10.37
C SER A 2 -24.24 20.46 9.15
N SER A 3 -23.98 21.21 8.09
CA SER A 3 -23.29 20.72 6.90
C SER A 3 -21.87 20.31 7.29
N ILE A 4 -21.41 19.15 6.83
CA ILE A 4 -20.02 18.71 6.99
C ILE A 4 -19.10 19.78 6.34
N PRO A 5 -18.11 20.33 7.07
CA PRO A 5 -17.13 21.27 6.52
C PRO A 5 -16.52 20.80 5.20
N GLU A 6 -16.28 21.73 4.26
CA GLU A 6 -15.89 21.38 2.88
C GLU A 6 -14.62 20.52 2.80
N HIS A 7 -13.60 20.82 3.61
CA HIS A 7 -12.34 20.06 3.66
C HIS A 7 -12.49 18.62 4.16
N LEU A 8 -13.61 18.31 4.83
CA LEU A 8 -13.94 16.95 5.29
C LEU A 8 -14.78 16.17 4.28
N GLN A 9 -15.22 16.84 3.21
CA GLN A 9 -15.82 16.15 2.09
C GLN A 9 -14.75 15.34 1.35
N LEU A 10 -15.17 14.19 0.85
CA LEU A 10 -14.31 13.31 0.08
C LEU A 10 -14.08 13.91 -1.30
N PHE A 11 -12.81 13.99 -1.69
CA PHE A 11 -12.36 14.33 -3.03
C PHE A 11 -12.75 13.25 -4.06
N ASN A 12 -12.89 12.00 -3.62
CA ASN A 12 -13.25 10.88 -4.48
C ASN A 12 -14.55 11.18 -5.27
N PRO A 13 -14.55 10.95 -6.60
CA PRO A 13 -15.69 11.24 -7.44
C PRO A 13 -16.89 10.47 -6.92
N ILE A 14 -18.04 11.12 -6.93
CA ILE A 14 -19.31 10.45 -6.71
C ILE A 14 -19.57 9.64 -7.99
N LEU A 15 -19.28 8.34 -7.96
CA LEU A 15 -19.91 7.44 -8.92
C LEU A 15 -21.41 7.51 -8.60
N GLY A 16 -22.18 8.18 -9.47
CA GLY A 16 -23.52 8.67 -9.16
C GLY A 16 -24.38 7.70 -8.36
N HIS A 17 -24.65 8.02 -7.10
CA HIS A 17 -25.75 7.44 -6.31
C HIS A 17 -27.09 8.12 -6.66
N GLY A 18 -27.32 8.35 -7.96
CA GLY A 18 -28.53 8.97 -8.47
C GLY A 18 -29.15 8.05 -9.51
N SER A 19 -30.01 7.15 -9.04
CA SER A 19 -30.63 6.03 -9.79
C SER A 19 -29.64 4.95 -10.25
N GLU A 20 -30.07 3.70 -10.17
CA GLU A 20 -29.63 2.68 -11.10
C GLU A 20 -29.83 3.24 -12.52
N GLN A 21 -28.82 3.94 -13.05
CA GLN A 21 -28.79 4.33 -14.46
C GLN A 21 -28.55 3.03 -15.23
N SER A 22 -29.59 2.20 -15.29
CA SER A 22 -29.70 1.17 -16.28
C SER A 22 -29.63 1.90 -17.61
N PHE A 23 -28.72 1.44 -18.47
CA PHE A 23 -28.70 1.86 -19.86
C PHE A 23 -29.46 0.77 -20.63
N PRO A 24 -30.81 0.82 -20.68
CA PRO A 24 -31.63 -0.27 -21.23
C PRO A 24 -31.35 -0.52 -22.73
N GLN A 25 -30.75 0.45 -23.41
CA GLN A 25 -30.32 0.33 -24.80
C GLN A 25 -29.00 -0.42 -24.97
N PHE A 26 -28.29 -0.77 -23.88
CA PHE A 26 -27.01 -1.48 -23.96
C PHE A 26 -27.12 -2.76 -24.79
N SER A 27 -28.20 -3.52 -24.60
CA SER A 27 -28.47 -4.77 -25.32
C SER A 27 -28.77 -4.58 -26.81
N LYS A 28 -29.14 -3.36 -27.23
CA LYS A 28 -29.43 -3.03 -28.64
C LYS A 28 -28.16 -2.76 -29.44
N PHE A 29 -27.02 -2.54 -28.79
CA PHE A 29 -25.77 -2.37 -29.50
C PHE A 29 -25.31 -3.69 -30.14
N PRO A 30 -24.67 -3.61 -31.33
CA PRO A 30 -23.94 -4.73 -31.91
C PRO A 30 -22.95 -5.34 -30.90
N LEU A 31 -22.70 -6.64 -31.01
CA LEU A 31 -21.84 -7.38 -30.08
C LEU A 31 -20.45 -6.72 -29.95
N GLU A 32 -19.90 -6.26 -31.06
CA GLU A 32 -18.58 -5.63 -31.17
C GLU A 32 -18.50 -4.38 -30.28
N ILE A 33 -19.56 -3.56 -30.31
CA ILE A 33 -19.66 -2.34 -29.50
C ILE A 33 -19.81 -2.69 -28.01
N ARG A 34 -20.67 -3.67 -27.68
CA ARG A 34 -20.84 -4.13 -26.28
C ARG A 34 -19.51 -4.65 -25.71
N VAL A 35 -18.79 -5.46 -26.48
CA VAL A 35 -17.47 -5.99 -26.09
C VAL A 35 -16.44 -4.86 -25.95
N HIS A 36 -16.45 -3.87 -26.84
CA HIS A 36 -15.56 -2.72 -26.73
C HIS A 36 -15.82 -1.92 -25.44
N ILE A 37 -17.08 -1.67 -25.09
CA ILE A 37 -17.45 -1.01 -23.83
C ILE A 37 -16.95 -1.81 -22.62
N PHE A 38 -17.10 -3.15 -22.62
CA PHE A 38 -16.56 -3.99 -21.57
C PHE A 38 -15.03 -3.87 -21.47
N LYS A 39 -14.31 -3.92 -22.60
CA LYS A 39 -12.85 -3.76 -22.63
C LYS A 39 -12.43 -2.41 -22.07
N LEU A 40 -13.09 -1.31 -22.44
CA LEU A 40 -12.81 0.03 -21.90
C LEU A 40 -12.99 0.07 -20.37
N SER A 41 -14.01 -0.60 -19.82
CA SER A 41 -14.21 -0.66 -18.38
C SER A 41 -13.14 -1.46 -17.62
N LEU A 42 -12.38 -2.32 -18.33
CA LEU A 42 -11.30 -3.13 -17.77
C LEU A 42 -9.95 -2.41 -17.77
N LEU A 43 -9.78 -1.31 -18.51
CA LEU A 43 -8.51 -0.59 -18.63
C LEU A 43 -8.08 0.16 -17.36
N ARG A 44 -8.82 0.03 -16.26
CA ARG A 44 -8.49 0.69 -14.99
C ARG A 44 -7.35 -0.04 -14.29
N GLU A 45 -6.49 0.72 -13.64
CA GLU A 45 -5.41 0.14 -12.84
C GLU A 45 -5.98 -0.40 -11.52
N ARG A 46 -5.43 -1.52 -11.08
CA ARG A 46 -5.78 -2.11 -9.80
C ARG A 46 -4.54 -2.32 -8.94
N PHE A 47 -4.69 -2.07 -7.64
CA PHE A 47 -3.66 -2.29 -6.65
C PHE A 47 -4.14 -3.37 -5.67
N PHE A 48 -3.40 -4.47 -5.59
CA PHE A 48 -3.71 -5.60 -4.71
C PHE A 48 -2.70 -5.70 -3.58
N GLN A 49 -3.19 -6.00 -2.38
CA GLN A 49 -2.36 -6.28 -1.22
C GLN A 49 -2.32 -7.78 -1.00
N LEU A 50 -1.13 -8.37 -1.18
CA LEU A 50 -0.87 -9.79 -1.10
C LEU A 50 0.10 -10.09 0.02
N TRP A 51 -0.15 -11.19 0.73
CA TRP A 51 0.77 -11.75 1.69
C TRP A 51 1.09 -13.19 1.31
N LEU A 52 2.37 -13.50 1.23
CA LEU A 52 2.84 -14.87 1.05
C LEU A 52 3.03 -15.50 2.42
N GLU A 53 2.35 -16.61 2.63
CA GLU A 53 2.45 -17.44 3.84
C GLU A 53 3.01 -18.80 3.46
N ARG A 54 3.71 -19.46 4.38
CA ARG A 54 4.18 -20.83 4.17
C ARG A 54 3.02 -21.82 4.27
N ASP A 55 2.95 -22.77 3.33
CA ASP A 55 1.95 -23.85 3.39
C ASP A 55 2.49 -25.09 4.10
N ASP A 56 2.60 -25.03 5.43
CA ASP A 56 3.13 -26.15 6.21
C ASP A 56 2.23 -27.38 6.21
N GLN A 57 0.93 -27.17 6.08
CA GLN A 57 -0.08 -28.23 6.21
C GLN A 57 -0.63 -28.74 4.87
N LEU A 58 -0.14 -28.22 3.73
CA LEU A 58 -0.69 -28.52 2.39
C LEU A 58 -2.19 -28.20 2.27
N VAL A 59 -2.66 -27.20 3.02
CA VAL A 59 -4.08 -26.78 3.06
C VAL A 59 -4.35 -25.73 1.98
N GLY A 60 -3.31 -25.20 1.34
CA GLY A 60 -3.47 -24.30 0.21
C GLY A 60 -3.99 -24.99 -1.06
N PRO A 61 -4.35 -24.21 -2.08
CA PRO A 61 -4.81 -24.74 -3.36
C PRO A 61 -3.77 -25.69 -3.99
N LYS A 62 -4.21 -26.86 -4.50
CA LYS A 62 -3.32 -27.94 -4.95
C LYS A 62 -2.65 -27.71 -6.31
N ASP A 63 -2.99 -26.66 -7.05
CA ASP A 63 -2.56 -26.45 -8.44
C ASP A 63 -1.18 -25.77 -8.60
N ARG A 64 -0.21 -25.97 -7.69
CA ARG A 64 1.09 -25.25 -7.72
C ARG A 64 2.09 -25.86 -8.70
N ILE A 65 2.87 -25.01 -9.39
CA ILE A 65 3.78 -25.44 -10.47
C ILE A 65 5.24 -25.47 -9.99
N SER A 66 5.65 -24.58 -9.09
CA SER A 66 7.01 -24.46 -8.55
C SER A 66 7.39 -25.56 -7.55
N GLY A 67 6.41 -26.34 -7.06
CA GLY A 67 6.63 -27.36 -6.03
C GLY A 67 6.86 -26.81 -4.61
N ASN A 68 7.09 -25.50 -4.46
CA ASN A 68 7.29 -24.84 -3.17
C ASN A 68 5.98 -24.47 -2.47
N ARG A 69 6.01 -24.48 -1.13
CA ARG A 69 4.84 -24.41 -0.26
C ARG A 69 4.53 -22.97 0.14
N TYR A 70 3.84 -22.22 -0.71
CA TYR A 70 3.33 -20.89 -0.36
C TYR A 70 1.82 -20.73 -0.59
N ILE A 71 1.13 -20.04 0.30
CA ILE A 71 -0.26 -19.62 0.17
C ILE A 71 -0.26 -18.12 -0.13
N VAL A 72 -1.04 -17.73 -1.14
CA VAL A 72 -1.31 -16.32 -1.43
C VAL A 72 -2.55 -15.91 -0.65
N ASN A 73 -2.38 -15.00 0.30
CA ASN A 73 -3.48 -14.34 0.99
C ASN A 73 -3.73 -12.98 0.32
N VAL A 74 -4.92 -12.79 -0.24
CA VAL A 74 -5.33 -11.55 -0.90
C VAL A 74 -6.22 -10.77 0.03
N GLN A 75 -5.81 -9.56 0.35
CA GLN A 75 -6.61 -8.66 1.16
C GLN A 75 -7.39 -7.68 0.27
N GLY A 76 -8.69 -7.54 0.53
CA GLY A 76 -9.50 -6.48 -0.07
C GLY A 76 -10.97 -6.82 -0.18
N ARG A 77 -11.77 -5.80 -0.44
CA ARG A 77 -13.20 -5.95 -0.78
C ARG A 77 -13.36 -5.74 -2.28
N ASN A 78 -14.29 -6.47 -2.91
CA ASN A 78 -14.61 -6.33 -4.34
C ASN A 78 -13.42 -6.51 -5.29
N ILE A 79 -12.48 -7.38 -4.92
CA ILE A 79 -11.26 -7.69 -5.70
C ILE A 79 -11.51 -8.18 -7.13
N HIS A 80 -12.69 -8.75 -7.39
CA HIS A 80 -13.06 -9.31 -8.69
C HIS A 80 -13.86 -8.29 -9.50
N SER A 81 -13.57 -8.21 -10.80
CA SER A 81 -14.35 -7.39 -11.72
C SER A 81 -15.82 -7.79 -11.70
N LYS A 82 -16.70 -6.79 -11.62
CA LYS A 82 -18.16 -6.99 -11.71
C LYS A 82 -18.55 -7.69 -13.03
N LEU A 83 -17.78 -7.48 -14.10
CA LEU A 83 -18.02 -8.06 -15.43
C LEU A 83 -18.03 -9.60 -15.44
N LEU A 84 -17.37 -10.24 -14.47
CA LEU A 84 -17.39 -11.70 -14.33
C LEU A 84 -18.79 -12.26 -14.02
N ARG A 85 -19.73 -11.40 -13.61
CA ARG A 85 -21.09 -11.77 -13.20
C ARG A 85 -22.21 -11.11 -14.02
N VAL A 86 -21.89 -10.25 -14.98
CA VAL A 86 -22.90 -9.49 -15.74
C VAL A 86 -23.60 -10.37 -16.78
N ASN A 87 -22.86 -10.90 -17.75
CA ASN A 87 -23.36 -11.83 -18.77
C ASN A 87 -22.18 -12.62 -19.37
N ARG A 88 -22.47 -13.52 -20.31
CA ARG A 88 -21.45 -14.38 -20.95
C ARG A 88 -20.38 -13.58 -21.69
N ASP A 89 -20.77 -12.57 -22.47
CA ASP A 89 -19.85 -11.75 -23.27
C ASP A 89 -18.92 -10.92 -22.37
N ALA A 90 -19.47 -10.30 -21.33
CA ALA A 90 -18.74 -9.53 -20.32
C ALA A 90 -17.74 -10.40 -19.56
N ARG A 91 -18.18 -11.60 -19.16
CA ARG A 91 -17.32 -12.58 -18.48
C ARG A 91 -16.19 -13.04 -19.40
N HIS A 92 -16.48 -13.33 -20.65
CA HIS A 92 -15.47 -13.73 -21.63
C HIS A 92 -14.44 -12.61 -21.84
N ALA A 93 -14.89 -11.36 -22.02
CA ALA A 93 -14.00 -10.20 -22.14
C ALA A 93 -13.13 -10.01 -20.88
N ALA A 94 -13.71 -10.16 -19.69
CA ALA A 94 -12.98 -10.04 -18.43
C ALA A 94 -11.95 -11.15 -18.22
N LEU A 95 -12.27 -12.40 -18.54
CA LEU A 95 -11.34 -13.53 -18.42
C LEU A 95 -10.21 -13.45 -19.46
N ALA A 96 -10.50 -13.00 -20.68
CA ALA A 96 -9.47 -12.76 -21.69
C ALA A 96 -8.51 -11.63 -21.28
N PHE A 97 -9.03 -10.61 -20.59
CA PHE A 97 -8.22 -9.49 -20.10
C PHE A 97 -7.41 -9.85 -18.85
N TYR A 98 -8.01 -10.52 -17.87
CA TYR A 98 -7.37 -10.99 -16.64
C TYR A 98 -6.91 -12.44 -16.78
N ARG A 99 -6.02 -12.66 -17.74
CA ARG A 99 -5.64 -14.00 -18.22
C ARG A 99 -4.88 -14.85 -17.21
N VAL A 100 -4.26 -14.25 -16.19
CA VAL A 100 -3.52 -14.99 -15.16
C VAL A 100 -4.42 -15.24 -13.95
N HIS A 101 -4.57 -16.51 -13.58
CA HIS A 101 -5.41 -16.93 -12.46
C HIS A 101 -4.54 -17.50 -11.34
N ILE A 102 -4.36 -16.72 -10.27
CA ILE A 102 -3.51 -17.09 -9.13
C ILE A 102 -4.39 -17.71 -8.04
N PRO A 103 -4.18 -18.98 -7.64
CA PRO A 103 -4.90 -19.56 -6.53
C PRO A 103 -4.60 -18.81 -5.22
N CYS A 104 -5.64 -18.42 -4.48
CA CYS A 104 -5.47 -17.60 -3.28
C CYS A 104 -6.56 -17.84 -2.22
N ARG A 105 -6.27 -17.39 -1.01
CA ARG A 105 -7.26 -17.19 0.06
C ARG A 105 -7.67 -15.74 0.08
N HIS A 106 -8.98 -15.51 0.18
CA HIS A 106 -9.54 -14.18 0.28
C HIS A 106 -9.69 -13.82 1.75
N GLU A 107 -9.01 -12.75 2.16
CA GLU A 107 -9.03 -12.26 3.54
C GLU A 107 -9.68 -10.89 3.62
N TRP A 108 -10.53 -10.74 4.63
CA TRP A 108 -11.18 -9.48 4.92
C TRP A 108 -11.29 -9.28 6.42
N CYS A 109 -10.70 -8.20 6.92
CA CYS A 109 -10.72 -7.84 8.35
C CYS A 109 -10.18 -8.97 9.25
N GLY A 110 -9.07 -9.60 8.85
CA GLY A 110 -8.46 -10.71 9.59
C GLY A 110 -9.27 -12.02 9.59
N ARG A 111 -10.29 -12.14 8.73
CA ARG A 111 -11.06 -13.39 8.55
C ARG A 111 -10.88 -13.92 7.14
N THR A 112 -10.38 -15.15 7.02
CA THR A 112 -10.40 -15.91 5.76
C THR A 112 -11.85 -16.21 5.40
N ARG A 113 -12.29 -15.72 4.23
CA ARG A 113 -13.67 -15.87 3.76
C ARG A 113 -13.85 -17.06 2.83
N SER A 114 -12.89 -17.29 1.95
CA SER A 114 -13.02 -18.30 0.90
C SER A 114 -11.69 -18.57 0.21
N VAL A 115 -11.51 -19.78 -0.29
CA VAL A 115 -10.47 -20.13 -1.26
C VAL A 115 -11.01 -19.86 -2.67
N GLY A 116 -10.18 -19.30 -3.54
CA GLY A 116 -10.56 -18.95 -4.91
C GLY A 116 -9.37 -18.60 -5.78
N PHE A 117 -9.62 -17.79 -6.81
CA PHE A 117 -8.60 -17.30 -7.72
C PHE A 117 -8.59 -15.78 -7.72
N LEU A 118 -7.39 -15.20 -7.69
CA LEU A 118 -7.14 -13.83 -8.08
C LEU A 118 -6.92 -13.77 -9.59
N TYR A 119 -7.77 -13.04 -10.29
CA TYR A 119 -7.68 -12.79 -11.72
C TYR A 119 -6.82 -11.55 -11.95
N VAL A 120 -5.68 -11.71 -12.62
CA VAL A 120 -4.64 -10.69 -12.80
C VAL A 120 -4.40 -10.42 -14.29
N ASN A 121 -4.24 -9.14 -14.63
CA ASN A 121 -3.65 -8.67 -15.86
C ASN A 121 -2.18 -8.29 -15.54
N PRO A 122 -1.19 -9.07 -15.99
CA PRO A 122 0.21 -8.89 -15.61
C PRO A 122 0.82 -7.53 -15.98
N GLU A 123 0.32 -6.87 -17.02
CA GLU A 123 0.82 -5.58 -17.51
C GLU A 123 0.24 -4.38 -16.75
N ARG A 124 -0.97 -4.51 -16.20
CA ARG A 124 -1.72 -3.37 -15.64
C ARG A 124 -1.89 -3.41 -14.14
N ASP A 125 -2.06 -4.59 -13.55
CA ASP A 125 -2.30 -4.69 -12.11
C ASP A 125 -0.99 -4.55 -11.33
N ILE A 126 -1.04 -3.79 -10.23
CA ILE A 126 0.06 -3.59 -9.31
C ILE A 126 -0.12 -4.54 -8.12
N LEU A 127 0.81 -5.47 -7.95
CA LEU A 127 0.77 -6.42 -6.83
C LEU A 127 1.74 -5.98 -5.73
N ARG A 128 1.21 -5.56 -4.58
CA ARG A 128 2.00 -5.38 -3.35
C ARG A 128 2.23 -6.74 -2.73
N ILE A 129 3.47 -7.22 -2.73
CA ILE A 129 3.84 -8.55 -2.24
C ILE A 129 4.57 -8.39 -0.90
N GLY A 130 3.91 -8.78 0.19
CA GLY A 130 4.51 -8.86 1.52
C GLY A 130 4.63 -10.30 2.01
N PHE A 131 5.25 -10.50 3.17
CA PHE A 131 5.36 -11.79 3.83
C PHE A 131 4.73 -11.74 5.21
N LEU A 132 3.97 -12.78 5.54
CA LEU A 132 3.47 -12.98 6.88
C LEU A 132 4.59 -13.50 7.78
N PRO A 133 4.87 -12.89 8.95
CA PRO A 133 5.72 -13.51 9.95
C PRO A 133 5.10 -14.85 10.36
N PRO A 134 5.92 -15.89 10.62
CA PRO A 134 5.44 -17.12 11.23
C PRO A 134 4.65 -16.75 12.49
N HIS A 135 3.42 -17.25 12.63
CA HIS A 135 2.57 -16.97 13.77
C HIS A 135 3.36 -17.10 15.08
N ALA A 136 3.22 -16.11 15.97
CA ALA A 136 3.89 -16.03 17.27
C ALA A 136 3.48 -17.14 18.28
N GLY A 137 3.02 -18.29 17.80
CA GLY A 137 2.46 -19.38 18.59
C GLY A 137 2.97 -20.78 18.26
N SER A 138 3.86 -21.00 17.29
CA SER A 138 4.41 -22.35 17.07
C SER A 138 5.86 -22.31 16.61
N SER A 139 6.71 -22.99 17.40
CA SER A 139 8.01 -23.61 17.06
C SER A 139 8.83 -22.97 15.94
N THR A 140 10.06 -22.57 16.27
CA THR A 140 11.17 -22.42 15.32
C THR A 140 11.01 -23.39 14.14
N PRO A 141 10.96 -22.88 12.88
CA PRO A 141 10.81 -23.76 11.74
C PRO A 141 11.94 -24.80 11.75
N PRO A 142 11.65 -26.08 11.45
CA PRO A 142 12.70 -27.10 11.39
C PRO A 142 13.81 -26.64 10.43
N PRO A 143 15.09 -26.91 10.76
CA PRO A 143 16.26 -26.30 10.12
C PRO A 143 16.40 -26.55 8.61
N ASN A 144 15.58 -27.42 8.02
CA ASN A 144 15.69 -27.88 6.64
C ASN A 144 14.54 -27.42 5.72
N VAL A 145 13.68 -26.49 6.15
CA VAL A 145 12.54 -26.08 5.32
C VAL A 145 12.66 -24.61 4.90
N ARG A 146 12.91 -24.41 3.60
CA ARG A 146 12.95 -23.10 2.91
C ARG A 146 11.65 -22.33 3.20
N LYS A 147 11.73 -21.04 3.57
CA LYS A 147 10.52 -20.21 3.70
C LYS A 147 9.97 -19.89 2.30
N PRO A 148 8.69 -19.48 2.19
CA PRO A 148 8.11 -19.05 0.92
C PRO A 148 8.98 -17.98 0.25
N CYS A 149 9.47 -18.26 -0.95
CA CYS A 149 10.28 -17.32 -1.71
C CYS A 149 9.41 -16.55 -2.72
N ILE A 150 9.60 -15.22 -2.82
CA ILE A 150 8.95 -14.40 -3.86
C ILE A 150 9.20 -14.94 -5.25
N VAL A 151 10.38 -15.56 -5.47
CA VAL A 151 10.80 -16.08 -6.78
C VAL A 151 9.85 -17.17 -7.23
N ASP A 152 9.42 -18.06 -6.33
CA ASP A 152 8.46 -19.11 -6.66
C ASP A 152 7.11 -18.54 -7.10
N PHE A 153 6.63 -17.54 -6.37
CA PHE A 153 5.40 -16.84 -6.69
C PHE A 153 5.45 -16.18 -8.08
N LEU A 154 6.56 -15.49 -8.37
CA LEU A 154 6.75 -14.81 -9.66
C LEU A 154 6.88 -15.81 -10.81
N LEU A 155 7.64 -16.90 -10.63
CA LEU A 155 7.78 -17.96 -11.63
C LEU A 155 6.47 -18.69 -11.88
N ASP A 156 5.70 -19.00 -10.83
CA ASP A 156 4.37 -19.59 -11.00
C ASP A 156 3.41 -18.66 -11.70
N THR A 157 3.47 -17.36 -11.40
CA THR A 157 2.68 -16.34 -12.09
C THR A 157 3.04 -16.28 -13.57
N GLN A 158 4.33 -16.33 -13.92
CA GLN A 158 4.79 -16.38 -15.31
C GLN A 158 4.38 -17.68 -16.02
N ARG A 159 4.46 -18.84 -15.35
CA ARG A 159 4.06 -20.13 -15.93
C ARG A 159 2.55 -20.23 -16.16
N ARG A 160 1.76 -19.54 -15.34
CA ARG A 160 0.30 -19.41 -15.51
C ARG A 160 -0.10 -18.41 -16.59
N ASP A 161 0.81 -17.53 -16.99
CA ASP A 161 0.58 -16.60 -18.08
C ASP A 161 0.69 -17.33 -19.42
N PRO A 162 -0.39 -17.42 -20.22
CA PRO A 162 -0.33 -17.99 -21.57
C PRO A 162 0.66 -17.28 -22.50
N HIS A 163 1.00 -16.01 -22.19
CA HIS A 163 1.98 -15.24 -22.94
C HIS A 163 3.39 -15.33 -22.34
N HIS A 164 3.55 -16.00 -21.19
CA HIS A 164 4.82 -16.14 -20.47
C HIS A 164 5.56 -14.83 -20.14
N ILE A 165 4.82 -13.72 -20.05
CA ILE A 165 5.38 -12.39 -19.73
C ILE A 165 5.67 -12.33 -18.23
N GLY A 166 4.74 -12.75 -17.38
CA GLY A 166 4.85 -12.51 -15.94
C GLY A 166 4.57 -11.04 -15.60
N LEU A 167 4.86 -10.62 -14.37
CA LEU A 167 4.43 -9.32 -13.86
C LEU A 167 5.27 -8.17 -14.40
N GLU A 168 4.60 -7.11 -14.85
CA GLU A 168 5.24 -5.85 -15.26
C GLU A 168 5.36 -4.85 -14.09
N LYS A 169 4.41 -4.88 -13.15
CA LYS A 169 4.31 -3.93 -12.03
C LYS A 169 4.30 -4.63 -10.68
N ILE A 170 5.26 -4.29 -9.83
CA ILE A 170 5.36 -4.86 -8.47
C ILE A 170 5.47 -3.74 -7.44
N ALA A 171 4.75 -3.90 -6.35
CA ALA A 171 4.89 -3.06 -5.16
C ALA A 171 5.62 -3.85 -4.06
N LEU A 172 6.68 -3.26 -3.52
CA LEU A 172 7.46 -3.83 -2.43
C LEU A 172 7.16 -3.05 -1.16
N PRO A 173 6.60 -3.66 -0.10
CA PRO A 173 6.47 -2.99 1.17
C PRO A 173 7.85 -2.74 1.77
N THR A 174 7.85 -1.74 2.65
CA THR A 174 9.04 -1.20 3.29
C THR A 174 9.86 -2.30 3.98
N ASP A 175 9.25 -3.34 4.53
CA ASP A 175 9.95 -4.46 5.18
C ASP A 175 10.40 -5.60 4.24
N SER A 176 9.80 -5.73 3.05
CA SER A 176 10.04 -6.88 2.17
C SER A 176 11.41 -6.91 1.54
N ALA A 177 12.02 -5.77 1.19
CA ALA A 177 13.39 -5.78 0.66
C ALA A 177 14.37 -6.40 1.67
N ARG A 178 14.18 -6.15 2.97
CA ARG A 178 14.96 -6.82 4.01
C ARG A 178 14.65 -8.30 4.05
N GLN A 179 13.39 -8.73 4.00
CA GLN A 179 13.01 -10.14 4.01
C GLN A 179 13.52 -10.91 2.78
N LEU A 180 13.55 -10.28 1.60
CA LEU A 180 14.19 -10.80 0.38
C LEU A 180 15.69 -11.04 0.57
N ILE A 181 16.35 -10.16 1.33
CA ILE A 181 17.79 -10.19 1.56
C ILE A 181 18.16 -11.04 2.79
N SER A 182 17.32 -11.09 3.83
CA SER A 182 17.80 -11.38 5.17
C SER A 182 17.83 -12.85 5.53
N GLU A 183 17.01 -13.72 4.95
CA GLU A 183 16.87 -15.06 5.54
C GLU A 183 16.62 -16.26 4.61
N ASP A 184 16.31 -16.09 3.31
CA ASP A 184 15.92 -17.24 2.45
C ASP A 184 16.73 -17.43 1.18
N MET A 185 17.33 -16.36 0.68
CA MET A 185 18.14 -16.43 -0.51
C MET A 185 19.56 -16.62 -0.03
N ALA A 186 19.99 -17.87 0.05
CA ALA A 186 21.40 -18.19 0.23
C ALA A 186 22.14 -17.36 -0.81
N VAL A 187 22.85 -16.33 -0.35
CA VAL A 187 23.50 -15.34 -1.21
C VAL A 187 24.40 -16.07 -2.22
N ASP A 188 24.85 -17.28 -1.89
CA ASP A 188 25.79 -18.09 -2.66
C ASP A 188 25.18 -19.18 -3.56
N ASP A 189 23.85 -19.27 -3.73
CA ASP A 189 23.23 -20.23 -4.65
C ASP A 189 23.06 -19.62 -6.07
N PRO A 190 23.85 -20.05 -7.08
CA PRO A 190 23.77 -19.50 -8.44
C PRO A 190 22.42 -19.77 -9.12
N GLU A 191 21.79 -20.90 -8.82
CA GLU A 191 20.48 -21.26 -9.41
C GLU A 191 19.41 -20.29 -8.90
N CYS A 192 19.41 -19.99 -7.61
CA CYS A 192 18.49 -19.02 -7.03
C CYS A 192 18.65 -17.61 -7.63
N ARG A 193 19.89 -17.19 -7.92
CA ARG A 193 20.17 -15.90 -8.57
C ARG A 193 19.63 -15.87 -10.00
N GLU A 194 19.83 -16.92 -10.78
CA GLU A 194 19.30 -17.04 -12.14
C GLU A 194 17.76 -17.04 -12.16
N LEU A 195 17.14 -17.80 -11.25
CA LEU A 195 15.69 -17.85 -11.11
C LEU A 195 15.10 -16.48 -10.75
N PHE A 196 15.77 -15.73 -9.88
CA PHE A 196 15.38 -14.36 -9.54
C PHE A 196 15.54 -13.42 -10.75
N ALA A 197 16.69 -13.45 -11.43
CA ALA A 197 16.92 -12.65 -12.63
C ALA A 197 15.83 -12.89 -13.67
N ARG A 198 15.47 -14.16 -13.89
CA ARG A 198 14.40 -14.56 -14.79
C ARG A 198 13.03 -14.06 -14.33
N ALA A 199 12.70 -14.23 -13.05
CA ALA A 199 11.43 -13.80 -12.47
C ALA A 199 11.21 -12.28 -12.56
N PHE A 200 12.28 -11.49 -12.45
CA PHE A 200 12.23 -10.03 -12.50
C PHE A 200 12.51 -9.43 -13.89
N SER A 201 12.86 -10.24 -14.89
CA SER A 201 13.26 -9.77 -16.22
C SER A 201 12.22 -8.89 -16.93
N ASN A 202 10.93 -9.14 -16.69
CA ASN A 202 9.82 -8.41 -17.32
C ASN A 202 9.23 -7.31 -16.43
N VAL A 203 9.71 -7.14 -15.20
CA VAL A 203 9.27 -6.07 -14.31
C VAL A 203 9.80 -4.73 -14.85
N ARG A 204 8.88 -3.80 -15.09
CA ARG A 204 9.16 -2.45 -15.60
C ARG A 204 8.86 -1.36 -14.59
N HIS A 205 7.97 -1.60 -13.63
CA HIS A 205 7.65 -0.62 -12.60
C HIS A 205 7.77 -1.23 -11.21
N ILE A 206 8.61 -0.63 -10.37
CA ILE A 206 8.79 -1.02 -8.97
C ILE A 206 8.31 0.12 -8.08
N PHE A 207 7.31 -0.16 -7.25
CA PHE A 207 6.76 0.79 -6.29
C PHE A 207 7.27 0.45 -4.89
N PHE A 208 8.09 1.32 -4.31
CA PHE A 208 8.42 1.26 -2.89
C PHE A 208 7.25 1.81 -2.08
N VAL A 209 6.58 0.93 -1.34
CA VAL A 209 5.35 1.26 -0.65
C VAL A 209 5.67 1.75 0.77
N CYS A 210 5.24 2.97 1.07
CA CYS A 210 5.34 3.62 2.38
C CYS A 210 3.93 3.91 2.93
N LEU A 211 3.48 3.01 3.81
CA LEU A 211 2.18 3.12 4.48
C LEU A 211 2.39 3.54 5.92
N GLU A 212 1.92 4.74 6.26
CA GLU A 212 2.06 5.27 7.61
C GLU A 212 0.81 5.03 8.47
N GLN A 213 1.06 4.69 9.74
CA GLN A 213 0.02 4.47 10.75
C GLN A 213 -0.18 5.70 11.64
N ASN A 214 0.81 6.59 11.69
CA ASN A 214 0.73 7.80 12.51
C ASN A 214 -0.16 8.83 11.81
N GLU A 215 -1.16 9.34 12.53
CA GLU A 215 -2.31 10.11 12.06
C GLU A 215 -1.98 11.45 11.38
N ARG A 216 -1.35 11.44 10.19
CA ARG A 216 -0.90 12.64 9.45
C ARG A 216 0.09 13.51 10.22
N LEU A 217 0.45 13.09 11.43
CA LEU A 217 1.31 13.81 12.35
C LEU A 217 2.76 13.59 11.94
N CYS A 218 3.36 14.63 11.40
CA CYS A 218 4.78 14.68 11.10
C CYS A 218 5.48 15.22 12.34
N LEU A 219 6.27 14.35 12.97
CA LEU A 219 7.17 14.72 14.05
C LEU A 219 8.46 15.27 13.43
N PRO A 220 8.77 16.58 13.56
CA PRO A 220 10.11 17.06 13.32
C PRO A 220 11.01 16.51 14.43
N PHE A 221 11.57 15.32 14.22
CA PHE A 221 12.60 14.78 15.11
C PHE A 221 13.96 15.23 14.59
N ASP A 222 14.29 16.50 14.78
CA ASP A 222 15.67 16.93 14.67
C ASP A 222 16.26 17.04 16.09
N PRO A 223 17.20 16.17 16.50
CA PRO A 223 17.83 16.23 17.81
C PRO A 223 18.69 17.50 17.98
N ALA A 224 19.02 18.20 16.90
CA ALA A 224 19.67 19.51 16.92
C ALA A 224 18.67 20.69 16.82
N ALA A 225 17.42 20.43 16.44
CA ALA A 225 16.38 21.46 16.46
C ALA A 225 15.99 21.77 17.91
N PRO A 226 15.66 23.03 18.24
CA PRO A 226 15.13 23.35 19.54
C PRO A 226 13.90 22.48 19.83
N PRO A 227 13.62 22.12 21.11
CA PRO A 227 12.49 21.28 21.54
C PRO A 227 11.08 21.89 21.29
N MET A 228 11.00 22.83 20.34
CA MET A 228 9.89 23.72 20.06
C MET A 228 9.43 23.71 18.60
N ALA A 229 9.99 22.89 17.71
CA ALA A 229 9.45 22.78 16.36
C ALA A 229 7.97 22.33 16.43
N PRO A 230 7.02 23.13 15.90
CA PRO A 230 5.60 22.82 16.02
C PRO A 230 5.27 21.54 15.27
N TRP A 231 4.32 20.78 15.80
CA TRP A 231 3.78 19.60 15.13
C TRP A 231 3.23 20.00 13.76
N GLN A 232 3.57 19.23 12.73
CA GLN A 232 3.05 19.46 11.38
C GLN A 232 2.06 18.37 11.02
N PHE A 233 0.92 18.76 10.47
CA PHE A 233 -0.12 17.84 10.03
C PHE A 233 -0.17 17.81 8.50
N SER A 234 0.05 16.64 7.91
CA SER A 234 -0.08 16.43 6.47
C SER A 234 -1.56 16.22 6.10
N ARG A 235 -2.28 17.32 5.82
CA ARG A 235 -3.74 17.32 5.62
C ARG A 235 -4.15 16.71 4.28
N SER A 236 -3.27 16.80 3.29
CA SER A 236 -3.47 16.33 1.93
C SER A 236 -3.25 14.84 1.76
N ARG A 237 -2.53 14.19 2.66
CA ARG A 237 -2.11 12.79 2.47
C ARG A 237 -3.30 11.86 2.23
N PRO A 238 -3.33 11.10 1.12
CA PRO A 238 -4.41 10.17 0.86
C PRO A 238 -4.51 9.06 1.92
N LEU A 239 -5.71 8.52 2.11
CA LEU A 239 -5.97 7.34 2.93
C LEU A 239 -6.10 6.10 2.05
N LEU A 240 -5.32 5.06 2.31
CA LEU A 240 -5.44 3.82 1.56
C LEU A 240 -6.73 3.10 1.96
N GLY A 241 -7.65 3.02 1.01
CA GLY A 241 -8.87 2.23 1.12
C GLY A 241 -8.62 0.74 0.93
N SER A 242 -9.68 -0.04 1.09
CA SER A 242 -9.68 -1.49 0.88
C SER A 242 -10.14 -1.95 -0.51
N ASN A 243 -10.44 -0.99 -1.37
CA ASN A 243 -10.81 -1.23 -2.75
C ASN A 243 -9.55 -1.44 -3.59
N SER A 244 -9.65 -2.30 -4.60
CA SER A 244 -8.53 -2.58 -5.49
C SER A 244 -8.50 -1.70 -6.73
N GLY A 245 -9.61 -1.05 -7.12
CA GLY A 245 -9.67 -0.24 -8.34
C GLY A 245 -9.33 1.24 -8.10
N PHE A 246 -8.45 1.79 -8.94
CA PHE A 246 -8.00 3.17 -8.85
C PHE A 246 -8.05 3.89 -10.19
N THR A 247 -8.36 5.18 -10.13
CA THR A 247 -8.17 6.10 -11.26
C THR A 247 -6.90 6.90 -11.01
N ARG A 248 -5.93 6.75 -11.92
CA ARG A 248 -4.68 7.52 -11.90
C ARG A 248 -4.92 8.92 -12.43
N LEU A 249 -4.58 9.93 -11.63
CA LEU A 249 -4.51 11.32 -12.05
C LEU A 249 -3.02 11.70 -12.18
N PRO A 250 -2.58 12.24 -13.34
CA PRO A 250 -1.17 12.60 -13.56
C PRO A 250 -0.59 13.59 -12.54
N ARG A 251 -1.48 14.35 -11.88
CA ARG A 251 -1.13 15.28 -10.81
C ARG A 251 -2.27 15.33 -9.81
N ASP A 252 -1.95 15.43 -8.53
CA ASP A 252 -2.96 15.74 -7.50
C ASP A 252 -3.52 17.16 -7.72
N PRO A 253 -4.82 17.30 -8.04
CA PRO A 253 -5.42 18.60 -8.31
C PRO A 253 -5.80 19.37 -7.03
N ARG A 254 -5.64 18.76 -5.85
CA ARG A 254 -5.95 19.42 -4.56
C ARG A 254 -4.83 20.43 -4.21
N PRO A 255 -5.11 21.43 -3.35
CA PRO A 255 -4.09 22.39 -2.91
C PRO A 255 -3.13 21.75 -1.89
N VAL A 256 -2.21 20.91 -2.37
CA VAL A 256 -1.34 20.07 -1.54
C VAL A 256 0.06 20.63 -1.30
N SER A 257 0.43 21.74 -1.94
CA SER A 257 1.80 22.26 -1.98
C SER A 257 2.43 22.50 -0.60
N ALA A 258 1.65 23.03 0.36
CA ALA A 258 2.13 23.24 1.72
C ALA A 258 2.49 21.92 2.43
N ASP A 259 1.73 20.84 2.16
CA ASP A 259 1.98 19.53 2.76
C ASP A 259 3.11 18.77 2.08
N LEU A 260 3.49 19.14 0.85
CA LEU A 260 4.60 18.54 0.12
C LEU A 260 5.97 18.96 0.67
N GLN A 261 6.06 20.09 1.36
CA GLN A 261 7.30 20.55 2.01
C GLN A 261 7.78 19.60 3.12
N TYR A 262 6.86 18.81 3.67
CA TYR A 262 7.10 18.01 4.86
C TYR A 262 6.53 16.59 4.73
N VAL A 263 6.80 15.92 3.62
CA VAL A 263 6.34 14.54 3.44
C VAL A 263 7.11 13.61 4.38
N PHE A 264 6.44 13.14 5.43
CA PHE A 264 6.96 12.08 6.30
C PHE A 264 6.69 10.69 5.67
N PRO A 265 7.71 9.97 5.16
CA PRO A 265 7.52 8.71 4.45
C PRO A 265 7.37 7.49 5.36
N GLY A 266 7.67 7.60 6.66
CA GLY A 266 7.97 6.40 7.42
C GLY A 266 8.75 6.64 8.71
N CYS A 267 8.46 5.85 9.74
CA CYS A 267 9.41 5.56 10.84
C CYS A 267 10.69 4.89 10.33
N ILE A 268 10.69 4.38 9.09
CA ILE A 268 11.84 3.73 8.50
C ILE A 268 12.27 4.46 7.22
N MET A 269 13.58 4.71 7.10
CA MET A 269 14.17 5.58 6.08
C MET A 269 14.01 4.99 4.68
N PRO A 270 13.17 5.57 3.79
CA PRO A 270 12.91 5.02 2.45
C PRO A 270 14.18 4.87 1.61
N ARG A 271 15.12 5.81 1.74
CA ARG A 271 16.44 5.75 1.07
C ARG A 271 17.22 4.48 1.41
N GLN A 272 17.14 3.98 2.65
CA GLN A 272 17.83 2.76 3.06
C GLN A 272 17.27 1.52 2.36
N TYR A 273 15.96 1.48 2.10
CA TYR A 273 15.33 0.35 1.41
C TYR A 273 15.64 0.33 -0.06
N VAL A 274 15.57 1.50 -0.68
CA VAL A 274 15.98 1.70 -2.06
C VAL A 274 17.44 1.28 -2.23
N TYR A 275 18.31 1.70 -1.31
CA TYR A 275 19.71 1.25 -1.29
C TYR A 275 19.83 -0.28 -1.17
N ASN A 276 19.14 -0.90 -0.21
CA ASN A 276 19.19 -2.35 -0.02
C ASN A 276 18.70 -3.11 -1.26
N TRP A 277 17.67 -2.59 -1.93
CA TRP A 277 17.16 -3.12 -3.18
C TRP A 277 18.21 -3.04 -4.30
N PHE A 278 18.82 -1.88 -4.52
CA PHE A 278 19.87 -1.74 -5.53
C PHE A 278 21.10 -2.58 -5.21
N LYS A 279 21.46 -2.70 -3.93
CA LYS A 279 22.52 -3.60 -3.48
C LYS A 279 22.20 -5.05 -3.84
N LEU A 280 20.98 -5.52 -3.56
CA LEU A 280 20.53 -6.87 -3.94
C LEU A 280 20.66 -7.08 -5.46
N LEU A 281 20.18 -6.13 -6.26
CA LEU A 281 20.29 -6.22 -7.72
C LEU A 281 21.74 -6.27 -8.19
N ALA A 282 22.63 -5.47 -7.58
CA ALA A 282 24.05 -5.45 -7.92
C ALA A 282 24.75 -6.76 -7.52
N ASP A 283 24.56 -7.20 -6.28
CA ASP A 283 25.16 -8.43 -5.73
C ASP A 283 24.76 -9.67 -6.57
N TRP A 284 23.60 -9.62 -7.21
CA TRP A 284 23.04 -10.73 -7.98
C TRP A 284 23.16 -10.56 -9.49
N GLY A 285 23.83 -9.51 -9.97
CA GLY A 285 24.00 -9.25 -11.40
C GLY A 285 22.68 -8.98 -12.14
N CYS A 286 21.63 -8.60 -11.42
CA CYS A 286 20.30 -8.30 -11.95
C CYS A 286 20.07 -6.80 -12.18
N HIS A 287 21.10 -5.97 -11.94
CA HIS A 287 20.99 -4.53 -12.10
C HIS A 287 20.91 -4.14 -13.59
N ARG A 288 19.81 -3.48 -13.95
CA ARG A 288 19.53 -3.05 -15.33
C ARG A 288 19.94 -1.58 -15.49
N GLN A 289 21.01 -1.33 -16.24
CA GLN A 289 21.56 0.01 -16.48
C GLN A 289 20.94 0.71 -17.71
N ASP A 290 20.08 0.03 -18.45
CA ASP A 290 19.44 0.53 -19.68
C ASP A 290 18.25 1.47 -19.42
N GLY A 291 18.00 1.87 -18.17
CA GLY A 291 16.87 2.74 -17.80
C GLY A 291 15.50 2.10 -18.01
N SER A 292 15.46 0.79 -18.21
CA SER A 292 14.26 0.09 -18.67
C SER A 292 13.31 -0.35 -17.55
N VAL A 293 13.64 0.04 -16.31
CA VAL A 293 12.83 -0.12 -15.10
C VAL A 293 12.65 1.25 -14.46
N GLU A 294 11.40 1.64 -14.29
CA GLU A 294 11.02 2.83 -13.55
C GLU A 294 10.81 2.50 -12.08
N TYR A 295 11.37 3.35 -11.23
CA TYR A 295 11.25 3.23 -9.78
C TYR A 295 10.35 4.34 -9.27
N HIS A 296 9.41 3.95 -8.43
CA HIS A 296 8.35 4.80 -7.94
C HIS A 296 8.28 4.69 -6.42
N PHE A 297 7.81 5.77 -5.79
CA PHE A 297 7.65 5.86 -4.36
C PHE A 297 6.18 6.13 -4.02
N LEU A 298 5.52 5.17 -3.37
CA LEU A 298 4.09 5.24 -3.03
C LEU A 298 3.91 5.67 -1.59
N VAL A 299 3.14 6.75 -1.36
CA VAL A 299 2.84 7.27 -0.02
C VAL A 299 1.35 7.25 0.25
N SER A 300 0.95 6.64 1.36
CA SER A 300 -0.43 6.73 1.85
C SER A 300 -0.50 6.52 3.35
N GLN A 301 -1.62 6.92 3.95
CA GLN A 301 -1.94 6.60 5.34
C GLN A 301 -2.83 5.35 5.39
N PHE A 302 -2.52 4.43 6.28
CA PHE A 302 -3.25 3.16 6.40
C PHE A 302 -4.49 3.30 7.29
N SER A 303 -5.65 2.85 6.81
CA SER A 303 -6.93 3.06 7.51
C SER A 303 -7.37 1.94 8.46
N ASN A 304 -6.62 0.83 8.61
CA ASN A 304 -7.08 -0.33 9.36
C ASN A 304 -5.94 -1.10 10.07
N ARG A 305 -6.01 -1.25 11.40
CA ARG A 305 -5.06 -2.09 12.17
C ARG A 305 -5.34 -3.61 12.14
N ALA A 306 -6.47 -4.08 11.58
CA ALA A 306 -6.74 -5.51 11.48
C ALA A 306 -5.82 -6.25 10.47
N ASN A 307 -5.00 -5.52 9.71
CA ASN A 307 -4.09 -6.08 8.71
C ASN A 307 -2.62 -5.94 9.10
N VAL A 308 -2.33 -5.84 10.40
CA VAL A 308 -0.96 -5.71 10.86
C VAL A 308 -0.33 -7.10 10.96
N TYR A 309 0.26 -7.52 9.85
CA TYR A 309 1.31 -8.54 9.87
C TYR A 309 2.72 -7.94 9.69
N ASP A 310 2.85 -6.61 9.61
CA ASP A 310 4.14 -5.90 9.72
C ASP A 310 4.61 -5.88 11.19
N ALA A 311 4.89 -7.06 11.75
CA ALA A 311 5.40 -7.28 13.10
C ALA A 311 6.71 -6.51 13.46
N PRO A 312 7.64 -6.17 12.52
CA PRO A 312 8.84 -5.43 12.90
C PRO A 312 8.53 -3.99 13.31
N VAL A 313 7.48 -3.36 12.74
CA VAL A 313 7.08 -2.00 13.12
C VAL A 313 6.48 -2.01 14.52
N ILE A 314 5.68 -3.03 14.86
CA ILE A 314 5.21 -3.22 16.24
C ILE A 314 6.39 -3.42 17.18
N LYS A 315 7.40 -4.22 16.83
CA LYS A 315 8.56 -4.48 17.70
C LYS A 315 9.47 -3.26 17.89
N MET A 316 9.81 -2.52 16.82
CA MET A 316 10.59 -1.28 16.95
C MET A 316 9.81 -0.17 17.66
N THR A 317 8.51 -0.03 17.40
CA THR A 317 7.69 0.91 18.17
C THR A 317 7.50 0.45 19.61
N THR A 318 7.40 -0.84 19.92
CA THR A 318 7.34 -1.31 21.32
C THR A 318 8.68 -1.20 22.05
N GLU A 319 9.81 -1.46 21.39
CA GLU A 319 11.14 -1.30 22.00
C GLU A 319 11.49 0.18 22.24
N PHE A 320 11.13 1.10 21.33
CA PHE A 320 11.28 2.55 21.56
C PHE A 320 10.18 3.18 22.44
N HIS A 321 9.02 2.52 22.62
CA HIS A 321 7.90 3.06 23.43
C HIS A 321 7.79 2.43 24.83
N ASN A 322 8.64 1.46 25.17
CA ASN A 322 8.71 0.91 26.51
C ASN A 322 9.34 1.87 27.52
N GLU A 323 10.04 2.92 27.09
CA GLU A 323 10.63 3.87 28.04
C GLU A 323 9.65 4.89 28.63
N ARG A 324 8.42 5.07 28.10
CA ARG A 324 7.54 6.19 28.55
C ARG A 324 6.02 5.96 28.56
N GLY A 325 5.48 4.73 28.47
CA GLY A 325 4.02 4.47 28.62
C GLY A 325 3.09 4.99 27.50
N VAL A 326 3.56 5.92 26.67
CA VAL A 326 2.85 6.53 25.52
C VAL A 326 2.35 5.49 24.49
N GLY A 327 3.07 4.38 24.32
CA GLY A 327 2.74 3.34 23.34
C GLY A 327 1.51 2.47 23.67
N GLN A 328 1.07 2.42 24.94
CA GLN A 328 -0.17 1.74 25.34
C GLN A 328 -1.40 2.64 25.17
N MET A 329 -1.26 3.95 25.41
CA MET A 329 -2.33 4.94 25.25
C MET A 329 -2.76 5.10 23.79
N PHE A 330 -1.79 5.27 22.87
CA PHE A 330 -2.06 5.28 21.43
C PHE A 330 -2.63 3.93 20.94
N ARG A 331 -2.31 2.81 21.57
CA ARG A 331 -2.92 1.51 21.25
C ARG A 331 -4.43 1.47 21.52
N SER A 332 -4.89 2.07 22.61
CA SER A 332 -6.30 2.09 23.04
C SER A 332 -7.16 3.05 22.19
N ILE A 333 -6.68 4.27 21.95
CA ILE A 333 -7.41 5.33 21.22
C ILE A 333 -7.66 4.94 19.75
N PHE A 334 -6.70 4.26 19.11
CA PHE A 334 -6.79 3.89 17.70
C PHE A 334 -7.61 2.62 17.42
N GLN A 335 -7.91 1.79 18.44
CA GLN A 335 -8.84 0.66 18.29
C GLN A 335 -10.30 1.14 18.22
N THR A 336 -10.62 2.27 18.84
CA THR A 336 -12.00 2.77 18.97
C THR A 336 -12.49 3.51 17.73
N ALA A 337 -11.59 4.05 16.88
CA ALA A 337 -11.93 4.91 15.74
C ALA A 337 -12.43 4.20 14.49
N THR A 338 -11.77 3.12 14.09
CA THR A 338 -11.93 2.58 12.73
C THR A 338 -12.92 1.43 12.65
N GLY A 339 -13.32 0.85 13.78
CA GLY A 339 -13.84 -0.50 13.80
C GLY A 339 -12.88 -1.48 13.09
N SER A 340 -13.28 -2.75 13.00
CA SER A 340 -12.51 -3.76 12.28
C SER A 340 -12.65 -3.68 10.75
N THR A 341 -13.51 -2.80 10.23
CA THR A 341 -14.08 -2.94 8.87
C THR A 341 -13.37 -2.19 7.74
N GLY A 342 -12.42 -1.29 8.02
CA GLY A 342 -11.70 -0.51 6.98
C GLY A 342 -12.58 0.45 6.15
N ILE A 343 -11.96 1.25 5.26
CA ILE A 343 -12.65 2.17 4.34
C ILE A 343 -12.96 1.44 3.03
N VAL A 344 -14.24 1.30 2.70
CA VAL A 344 -14.73 0.47 1.58
C VAL A 344 -15.72 1.18 0.67
N ASP A 345 -16.47 2.12 1.23
CA ASP A 345 -17.53 2.87 0.56
C ASP A 345 -17.53 4.30 1.08
N ARG A 346 -18.36 5.16 0.46
CA ARG A 346 -18.42 6.57 0.83
C ARG A 346 -18.91 6.77 2.27
N ALA A 347 -19.81 5.93 2.75
CA ALA A 347 -20.38 6.01 4.09
C ALA A 347 -19.33 5.69 5.18
N THR A 348 -18.54 4.63 4.99
CA THR A 348 -17.44 4.26 5.87
C THR A 348 -16.30 5.28 5.82
N ALA A 349 -16.01 5.85 4.65
CA ALA A 349 -15.05 6.95 4.51
C ALA A 349 -15.52 8.22 5.26
N ALA A 350 -16.79 8.60 5.12
CA ALA A 350 -17.36 9.75 5.82
C ALA A 350 -17.44 9.52 7.34
N LYS A 351 -17.78 8.31 7.77
CA LYS A 351 -17.75 7.91 9.19
C LYS A 351 -16.33 7.98 9.73
N PHE A 352 -15.34 7.48 8.99
CA PHE A 352 -13.93 7.61 9.38
C PHE A 352 -13.52 9.07 9.52
N ALA A 353 -13.83 9.92 8.54
CA ALA A 353 -13.53 11.35 8.59
C ALA A 353 -14.16 12.03 9.82
N SER A 354 -15.42 11.69 10.13
CA SER A 354 -16.15 12.25 11.28
C SER A 354 -15.63 11.73 12.63
N SER A 355 -15.38 10.41 12.73
CA SER A 355 -14.84 9.78 13.95
C SER A 355 -13.40 10.20 14.24
N HIS A 356 -12.60 10.43 13.20
CA HIS A 356 -11.24 10.94 13.34
C HIS A 356 -11.23 12.34 14.00
N ILE A 357 -12.25 13.16 13.76
CA ILE A 357 -12.42 14.45 14.45
C ILE A 357 -12.95 14.27 15.87
N SER A 358 -13.99 13.46 16.06
CA SER A 358 -14.59 13.27 17.39
C SER A 358 -13.63 12.63 18.40
N LEU A 359 -12.77 11.70 17.97
CA LEU A 359 -11.79 11.05 18.85
C LEU A 359 -10.59 11.96 19.18
N ARG A 360 -10.27 12.93 18.31
CA ARG A 360 -9.33 14.02 18.66
C ARG A 360 -9.86 14.86 19.83
N LEU A 361 -11.17 15.06 19.93
CA LEU A 361 -11.81 15.89 20.96
C LEU A 361 -12.11 15.14 22.27
N ALA A 362 -12.38 13.83 22.20
CA ALA A 362 -12.93 13.08 23.34
C ALA A 362 -11.89 12.31 24.20
N ASN A 363 -10.73 11.93 23.65
CA ASN A 363 -9.79 11.01 24.32
C ASN A 363 -8.53 11.70 24.87
N GLN A 364 -8.69 12.72 25.72
CA GLN A 364 -7.56 13.39 26.36
C GLN A 364 -7.74 13.53 27.89
N PRO A 365 -7.18 12.62 28.71
CA PRO A 365 -7.17 12.82 30.16
C PRO A 365 -5.79 12.97 30.84
N GLU A 366 -4.61 12.74 30.22
CA GLU A 366 -3.39 12.54 31.04
C GLU A 366 -2.11 13.32 30.69
N TYR A 367 -2.12 14.27 29.74
CA TYR A 367 -0.92 15.11 29.48
C TYR A 367 -1.28 16.57 29.17
N PRO A 368 -1.60 17.41 30.16
CA PRO A 368 -2.07 18.78 29.95
C PRO A 368 -1.17 19.64 29.06
N ASP A 369 0.16 19.44 29.06
CA ASP A 369 1.07 20.18 28.17
C ASP A 369 1.03 19.72 26.70
N LEU A 370 0.83 18.43 26.46
CA LEU A 370 0.63 17.87 25.12
C LEU A 370 -0.74 18.29 24.58
N VAL A 371 -1.75 18.27 25.46
CA VAL A 371 -3.11 18.75 25.22
C VAL A 371 -3.11 20.24 24.90
N ALA A 372 -2.42 21.09 25.65
CA ALA A 372 -2.34 22.52 25.35
C ALA A 372 -1.70 22.81 23.98
N ARG A 373 -0.63 22.08 23.62
CA ARG A 373 0.04 22.24 22.32
C ARG A 373 -0.80 21.71 21.15
N LEU A 374 -1.47 20.56 21.33
CA LEU A 374 -2.41 20.03 20.34
C LEU A 374 -3.71 20.83 20.27
N ALA A 375 -4.16 21.42 21.38
CA ALA A 375 -5.29 22.34 21.44
C ALA A 375 -4.95 23.63 20.73
N ASP A 376 -3.75 24.21 20.86
CA ASP A 376 -3.32 25.34 20.03
C ASP A 376 -3.33 24.97 18.53
N THR A 377 -2.99 23.72 18.19
CA THR A 377 -3.00 23.23 16.79
C THR A 377 -4.41 22.92 16.28
N ALA A 378 -5.32 22.45 17.14
CA ALA A 378 -6.73 22.24 16.85
C ALA A 378 -7.50 23.57 16.82
N THR A 379 -7.06 24.55 17.60
CA THR A 379 -7.56 25.94 17.55
C THR A 379 -7.05 26.61 16.27
N LEU A 380 -5.84 26.29 15.79
CA LEU A 380 -5.39 26.65 14.44
C LEU A 380 -6.27 26.04 13.33
N GLU A 381 -6.84 24.83 13.48
CA GLU A 381 -7.83 24.29 12.52
C GLU A 381 -9.17 25.06 12.54
N LEU A 382 -9.52 25.71 13.65
CA LEU A 382 -10.70 26.59 13.78
C LEU A 382 -10.45 28.04 13.33
N VAL A 383 -9.18 28.48 13.32
CA VAL A 383 -8.76 29.84 12.98
C VAL A 383 -8.22 29.93 11.54
N GLU A 384 -7.63 28.86 10.99
CA GLU A 384 -7.25 28.79 9.59
C GLU A 384 -8.50 28.71 8.71
N ASN A 385 -8.48 29.47 7.60
CA ASN A 385 -9.57 29.52 6.65
C ASN A 385 -9.83 28.13 6.05
N THR A 386 -10.77 27.39 6.64
CA THR A 386 -11.11 25.99 6.32
C THR A 386 -11.48 25.75 4.86
N GLU A 387 -11.79 26.81 4.10
CA GLU A 387 -12.00 26.79 2.65
C GLU A 387 -10.72 26.48 1.84
N ARG A 388 -9.53 26.74 2.40
CA ARG A 388 -8.24 26.47 1.74
C ARG A 388 -7.69 25.08 2.01
N LEU A 389 -8.32 24.31 2.88
CA LEU A 389 -7.83 22.98 3.25
C LEU A 389 -8.18 21.93 2.18
N PRO A 390 -7.24 21.04 1.85
CA PRO A 390 -7.44 20.04 0.82
C PRO A 390 -8.47 18.99 1.26
N LYS A 391 -9.39 18.66 0.35
CA LYS A 391 -10.39 17.59 0.54
C LYS A 391 -9.71 16.24 0.79
N LEU A 392 -10.35 15.41 1.62
CA LEU A 392 -9.87 14.07 1.93
C LEU A 392 -9.94 13.16 0.69
N ALA A 393 -8.81 12.57 0.28
CA ALA A 393 -8.79 11.57 -0.78
C ALA A 393 -8.59 10.16 -0.20
N ILE A 394 -9.39 9.20 -0.65
CA ILE A 394 -9.14 7.77 -0.46
C ILE A 394 -8.34 7.29 -1.66
N GLY A 395 -7.12 6.83 -1.43
CA GLY A 395 -6.14 6.61 -2.49
C GLY A 395 -4.70 6.53 -1.97
N PHE A 396 -3.77 6.83 -2.85
CA PHE A 396 -2.36 6.98 -2.53
C PHE A 396 -1.67 7.93 -3.49
N TRP A 397 -0.58 8.54 -3.04
CA TRP A 397 0.33 9.29 -3.90
C TRP A 397 1.38 8.37 -4.49
N VAL A 398 1.81 8.69 -5.71
CA VAL A 398 3.02 8.11 -6.31
C VAL A 398 3.93 9.26 -6.71
N PHE A 399 5.19 9.17 -6.29
CA PHE A 399 6.27 10.07 -6.63
C PHE A 399 7.32 9.32 -7.46
N PRO A 400 8.03 10.03 -8.35
CA PRO A 400 9.24 9.48 -8.97
C PRO A 400 10.32 9.23 -7.90
N LEU A 401 11.21 8.26 -8.12
CA LEU A 401 12.23 7.89 -7.12
C LEU A 401 13.17 9.06 -6.76
N GLU A 402 13.44 9.94 -7.74
CA GLU A 402 14.27 11.13 -7.62
C GLU A 402 13.75 12.12 -6.57
N ALA A 403 12.45 12.05 -6.24
CA ALA A 403 11.85 12.86 -5.17
C ALA A 403 12.43 12.53 -3.78
N LEU A 404 13.09 11.37 -3.62
CA LEU A 404 13.81 11.04 -2.40
C LEU A 404 15.16 11.77 -2.29
N GLY A 405 15.63 12.44 -3.34
CA GLY A 405 16.97 13.03 -3.43
C GLY A 405 18.07 11.98 -3.59
N ASP A 406 19.32 12.38 -3.34
CA ASP A 406 20.47 11.50 -3.54
C ASP A 406 20.39 10.23 -2.70
N LEU A 407 20.52 9.09 -3.40
CA LEU A 407 20.57 7.78 -2.79
C LEU A 407 22.01 7.48 -2.32
N PRO A 408 22.18 6.71 -1.22
CA PRO A 408 23.51 6.31 -0.79
C PRO A 408 24.26 5.56 -1.90
N GLN A 409 25.53 5.93 -2.13
CA GLN A 409 26.35 5.27 -3.16
C GLN A 409 26.70 3.83 -2.74
N LEU A 410 26.61 2.89 -3.70
CA LEU A 410 27.02 1.50 -3.50
C LEU A 410 28.53 1.43 -3.22
N GLY A 411 28.93 0.84 -2.09
CA GLY A 411 30.34 0.57 -1.77
C GLY A 411 31.04 1.62 -0.90
N VAL A 412 30.42 2.76 -0.60
CA VAL A 412 30.98 3.73 0.36
C VAL A 412 30.63 3.28 1.78
N SER A 413 31.65 3.11 2.63
CA SER A 413 31.48 2.75 4.04
C SER A 413 30.68 3.83 4.77
N ARG A 414 29.63 3.38 5.45
CA ARG A 414 28.68 4.11 6.31
C ARG A 414 29.15 5.52 6.75
N ASP A 415 28.42 6.53 6.29
CA ASP A 415 27.80 7.40 7.30
C ASP A 415 26.67 6.58 7.94
N ASP A 416 26.67 6.50 9.28
CA ASP A 416 25.64 5.76 10.02
C ASP A 416 24.26 6.31 9.63
N PRO A 417 23.38 5.54 8.97
CA PRO A 417 22.05 6.02 8.57
C PRO A 417 21.16 6.36 9.78
N ARG A 418 21.59 6.01 11.01
CA ARG A 418 20.98 6.51 12.26
C ARG A 418 21.30 7.98 12.55
N ARG A 419 22.22 8.62 11.81
CA ARG A 419 22.65 10.01 12.00
C ARG A 419 22.01 11.01 11.04
N SER A 420 21.11 10.61 10.14
CA SER A 420 20.27 11.58 9.45
C SER A 420 18.96 11.72 10.21
N PRO A 421 18.79 12.79 11.01
CA PRO A 421 17.59 12.98 11.80
C PRO A 421 16.40 13.46 10.97
N VAL A 422 16.61 13.83 9.71
CA VAL A 422 15.58 14.48 8.90
C VAL A 422 14.55 13.44 8.46
N ARG A 423 13.46 13.37 9.23
CA ARG A 423 12.34 12.45 9.04
C ARG A 423 11.39 12.87 7.92
N THR A 424 11.39 14.13 7.51
CA THR A 424 10.52 14.66 6.44
C THR A 424 11.33 14.96 5.19
N ILE A 425 10.72 14.77 4.03
CA ILE A 425 11.33 15.06 2.74
C ILE A 425 10.53 16.19 2.10
N ASP A 426 11.22 17.24 1.65
CA ASP A 426 10.60 18.26 0.81
C ASP A 426 10.42 17.69 -0.61
N MET A 427 9.17 17.51 -1.00
CA MET A 427 8.75 17.00 -2.30
C MET A 427 8.01 18.07 -3.11
N SER A 428 8.18 19.36 -2.77
CA SER A 428 7.45 20.48 -3.40
C SER A 428 7.72 20.59 -4.90
N ASP A 429 8.93 20.24 -5.32
CA ASP A 429 9.34 20.23 -6.73
C ASP A 429 8.82 19.00 -7.51
N PHE A 430 8.24 18.02 -6.80
CA PHE A 430 7.76 16.76 -7.35
C PHE A 430 6.26 16.62 -7.13
N PRO A 431 5.41 17.19 -8.01
CA PRO A 431 3.97 17.03 -7.88
C PRO A 431 3.59 15.54 -7.99
N PRO A 432 2.90 14.95 -6.99
CA PRO A 432 2.58 13.54 -7.02
C PRO A 432 1.48 13.22 -8.02
N GLU A 433 1.54 12.02 -8.58
CA GLU A 433 0.37 11.39 -9.17
C GLU A 433 -0.57 10.95 -8.06
N LEU A 434 -1.88 11.10 -8.28
CA LEU A 434 -2.90 10.68 -7.33
C LEU A 434 -3.66 9.47 -7.87
N TYR A 435 -3.52 8.34 -7.18
CA TYR A 435 -4.30 7.14 -7.42
C TYR A 435 -5.55 7.19 -6.55
N LEU A 436 -6.68 7.54 -7.16
CA LEU A 436 -7.92 7.79 -6.45
C LEU A 436 -8.80 6.52 -6.44
N ALA A 437 -9.14 6.04 -5.26
CA ALA A 437 -9.96 4.85 -5.09
C ALA A 437 -11.39 5.07 -5.57
N GLU A 438 -11.97 4.04 -6.16
CA GLU A 438 -13.41 4.02 -6.42
C GLU A 438 -14.16 3.62 -5.16
N LEU A 439 -15.00 4.53 -4.66
CA LEU A 439 -15.87 4.27 -3.53
C LEU A 439 -17.26 3.91 -4.08
N SER A 440 -17.74 2.72 -3.74
CA SER A 440 -19.06 2.22 -4.14
C SER A 440 -20.18 2.69 -3.24
#